data_AF-A0A1G2R576-F1
#
_entry.id   AF-A0A1G2R576-F1
#
_cell.length_a   1.000
_cell.length_b   1.000
_cell.length_c   1.000
_cell.angle_alpha   90.00
_cell.angle_beta   90.00
_cell.angle_gamma   90.00
#
_symmetry.space_group_name_H-M   'P 1'
#
loop_
_entity.id
_entity.type
_entity.pdbx_description
1 polymer ?
#
loop_
_entity_poly.entity_id
_entity_poly.type
_entity_poly.pdbx_seq_one_letter_code
_entity_poly.pdbx_strand_id
1 'polypeptide(L)'
;MLLRSTIITLGLVVLILIIGFVILKQEERGEGGISAGEKELIETWIIENDLNQYADPKDTVYMGGTPLFDEMTGESIDKYEYILRRHSDRPWLR
;
A
#
# COMPACT_ATOMS: atom_id res chain seq x y z
N MET A 1 7.86 2.70 -49.56
CA MET A 1 7.45 3.73 -48.57
C MET A 1 6.41 3.23 -47.57
N LEU A 2 5.43 2.42 -48.00
CA LEU A 2 4.29 1.94 -47.19
C LEU A 2 4.64 0.89 -46.11
N LEU A 3 5.69 0.07 -46.32
CA LEU A 3 6.08 -0.98 -45.36
C LEU A 3 6.73 -0.41 -44.08
N ARG A 4 7.45 0.72 -44.19
CA ARG A 4 8.09 1.35 -43.03
C ARG A 4 7.06 2.08 -42.14
N SER A 5 6.08 2.76 -42.75
CA SER A 5 5.03 3.46 -42.00
C SER A 5 4.10 2.48 -41.27
N THR A 6 3.78 1.33 -41.86
CA THR A 6 2.96 0.29 -41.22
C THR A 6 3.64 -0.37 -40.03
N ILE A 7 4.95 -0.61 -40.10
CA ILE A 7 5.71 -1.14 -38.96
C ILE A 7 5.74 -0.14 -37.80
N ILE A 8 5.94 1.15 -38.11
CA ILE A 8 5.97 2.21 -37.09
C ILE A 8 4.59 2.36 -36.43
N THR A 9 3.51 2.40 -37.21
CA THR A 9 2.16 2.54 -36.65
C THR A 9 1.76 1.33 -35.81
N LEU A 10 2.08 0.11 -36.24
CA LEU A 10 1.82 -1.10 -35.45
C LEU A 10 2.59 -1.09 -34.13
N GLY A 11 3.87 -0.70 -34.17
CA GLY A 11 4.69 -0.57 -32.97
C GLY A 11 4.16 0.49 -32.00
N LEU A 12 3.66 1.61 -32.50
CA LEU A 12 3.11 2.69 -31.69
C LEU A 12 1.77 2.30 -31.05
N VAL A 13 0.92 1.57 -31.78
CA VAL A 13 -0.32 0.98 -31.23
C VAL A 13 0.00 -0.02 -30.13
N VAL A 14 0.95 -0.93 -30.35
CA VAL A 14 1.38 -1.90 -29.33
C VAL A 14 1.96 -1.19 -28.10
N LEU A 15 2.76 -0.13 -28.30
CA LEU A 15 3.31 0.65 -27.21
C LEU A 15 2.21 1.34 -26.39
N ILE A 16 1.21 1.96 -27.04
CA ILE A 16 0.07 2.59 -26.36
C ILE A 16 -0.73 1.54 -25.58
N LEU A 17 -0.95 0.35 -26.15
CA LEU A 17 -1.66 -0.74 -25.47
C LEU A 17 -0.90 -1.23 -24.24
N ILE A 18 0.43 -1.36 -24.32
CA ILE A 18 1.27 -1.76 -23.19
C ILE A 18 1.24 -0.68 -22.10
N ILE A 19 1.40 0.59 -22.47
CA ILE A 19 1.36 1.71 -21.52
C ILE A 19 -0.01 1.76 -20.83
N GLY A 20 -1.10 1.67 -21.59
CA GLY A 20 -2.46 1.63 -21.04
C GLY A 20 -2.68 0.46 -20.08
N PHE A 21 -2.18 -0.74 -20.43
CA PHE A 21 -2.27 -1.91 -19.56
C PHE A 21 -1.47 -1.76 -18.26
N VAL A 22 -0.29 -1.13 -18.32
CA VAL A 22 0.54 -0.86 -17.14
C VAL A 22 -0.11 0.17 -16.22
N ILE A 23 -0.66 1.26 -16.77
CA ILE A 23 -1.33 2.31 -15.99
C ILE A 23 -2.58 1.75 -15.28
N LEU A 24 -3.43 1.00 -16.01
CA LEU A 24 -4.65 0.40 -15.44
C LEU A 24 -4.36 -0.60 -14.30
N LYS A 25 -3.18 -1.22 -14.28
CA LYS A 25 -2.80 -2.21 -13.26
C LYS A 25 -2.23 -1.57 -11.99
N GLN A 26 -1.72 -0.35 -12.04
CA GLN A 26 -1.07 0.27 -10.87
C GLN A 26 -2.04 0.78 -9.81
N GLU A 27 -3.29 1.09 -10.18
CA GLU A 27 -4.25 1.71 -9.27
C GLU A 27 -4.80 0.76 -8.19
N GLU A 28 -4.72 -0.56 -8.41
CA GLU A 28 -5.26 -1.57 -7.48
C GLU A 28 -4.23 -2.24 -6.55
N ARG A 29 -2.94 -1.93 -6.69
CA ARG A 29 -1.89 -2.54 -5.85
C ARG A 29 -1.27 -1.52 -4.91
N GLY A 30 -2.05 -1.09 -3.93
CA GLY A 30 -1.44 -0.65 -2.67
C GLY A 30 -0.68 -1.82 -2.08
N GLU A 31 0.64 -1.66 -1.86
CA GLU A 31 1.43 -2.63 -1.09
C GLU A 31 0.72 -2.93 0.24
N GLY A 32 0.52 -4.22 0.54
CA GLY A 32 -0.16 -4.71 1.75
C GLY A 32 -1.68 -4.98 1.61
N GLY A 33 -2.29 -4.80 0.43
CA GLY A 33 -3.71 -5.11 0.23
C GLY A 33 -4.69 -4.09 0.82
N ILE A 34 -4.19 -2.90 1.15
CA ILE A 34 -4.97 -1.73 1.59
C ILE A 34 -4.93 -0.66 0.50
N SER A 35 -6.08 -0.06 0.19
CA SER A 35 -6.18 1.06 -0.74
C SER A 35 -5.66 2.35 -0.11
N ALA A 36 -5.25 3.32 -0.94
CA ALA A 36 -4.80 4.63 -0.44
C ALA A 36 -5.88 5.34 0.41
N GLY A 37 -7.15 5.23 -0.01
CA GLY A 37 -8.26 5.79 0.76
C GLY A 37 -8.46 5.11 2.13
N GLU A 38 -8.26 3.79 2.21
CA GLU A 38 -8.31 3.10 3.51
C GLU A 38 -7.13 3.49 4.41
N LYS A 39 -5.93 3.76 3.85
CA LYS A 39 -4.81 4.32 4.63
C LYS A 39 -5.20 5.65 5.27
N GLU A 40 -5.85 6.53 4.52
CA GLU A 40 -6.30 7.83 5.03
C GLU A 40 -7.29 7.68 6.20
N LEU A 41 -8.26 6.76 6.09
CA LEU A 41 -9.19 6.46 7.19
C LEU A 41 -8.47 5.95 8.44
N ILE A 42 -7.46 5.10 8.27
CA ILE A 42 -6.62 4.61 9.38
C ILE A 42 -5.90 5.79 10.06
N GLU A 43 -5.29 6.69 9.30
CA GLU A 43 -4.60 7.86 9.87
C GLU A 43 -5.55 8.78 10.63
N THR A 44 -6.74 9.05 10.09
CA THR A 44 -7.77 9.83 10.79
C THR A 44 -8.17 9.15 12.10
N TRP A 45 -8.44 7.85 12.06
CA TRP A 45 -8.81 7.09 13.25
C TRP A 45 -7.72 7.09 14.32
N ILE A 46 -6.45 6.96 13.93
CA ILE A 46 -5.29 7.05 14.84
C ILE A 46 -5.29 8.40 15.58
N ILE A 47 -5.50 9.50 14.85
CA ILE A 47 -5.50 10.86 15.41
C ILE A 47 -6.69 11.05 16.35
N GLU A 48 -7.89 10.68 15.93
CA GLU A 48 -9.13 10.86 16.71
C GLU A 48 -9.15 10.08 18.02
N ASN A 49 -8.43 8.94 18.07
CA ASN A 49 -8.40 8.06 19.24
C ASN A 49 -7.12 8.23 20.10
N ASP A 50 -6.31 9.25 19.82
CA ASP A 50 -5.02 9.52 20.49
C ASP A 50 -4.11 8.27 20.55
N LEU A 51 -4.04 7.53 19.43
CA LEU A 51 -3.17 6.36 19.29
C LEU A 51 -1.77 6.76 18.81
N ASN A 52 -0.81 5.85 18.96
CA ASN A 52 0.49 6.02 18.33
C ASN A 52 0.43 5.73 16.82
N GLN A 53 1.55 5.98 16.12
CA GLN A 53 1.67 5.81 14.66
C GLN A 53 1.44 4.38 14.14
N TYR A 54 1.42 3.38 15.04
CA TYR A 54 1.15 1.97 14.73
C TYR A 54 -0.26 1.54 15.16
N ALA A 55 -1.12 2.52 15.49
CA ALA A 55 -2.48 2.34 15.95
C ALA A 55 -2.62 1.53 17.25
N ASP A 56 -1.59 1.59 18.08
CA ASP A 56 -1.57 1.06 19.45
C ASP A 56 -1.75 2.20 20.46
N PRO A 57 -2.02 1.91 21.75
CA PRO A 57 -2.06 2.94 22.79
C PRO A 57 -0.79 3.82 22.78
N LYS A 58 -0.96 5.13 22.98
CA LYS A 58 0.11 6.13 22.87
C LYS A 58 1.37 5.82 23.69
N ASP A 59 1.17 5.28 24.89
CA ASP A 59 2.24 4.97 25.83
C ASP A 59 2.86 3.57 25.63
N THR A 60 2.57 2.91 24.50
CA THR A 60 3.14 1.60 24.17
C THR A 60 4.65 1.72 23.93
N VAL A 61 5.42 0.89 24.63
CA VAL A 61 6.87 0.77 24.47
C VAL A 61 7.19 -0.52 23.72
N TYR A 62 7.97 -0.40 22.64
CA TYR A 62 8.42 -1.54 21.85
C TYR A 62 9.85 -1.91 22.22
N MET A 63 10.05 -3.18 22.59
CA MET A 63 11.39 -3.76 22.73
C MET A 63 12.02 -3.78 21.33
N GLY A 64 13.08 -2.98 21.11
CA GLY A 64 13.67 -2.76 19.78
C GLY A 64 13.22 -1.47 19.06
N GLY A 65 12.37 -0.65 19.69
CA GLY A 65 11.99 0.69 19.20
C GLY A 65 10.83 0.75 18.21
N THR A 66 10.50 -0.35 17.52
CA THR A 66 9.35 -0.45 16.59
C THR A 66 8.72 -1.84 16.65
N PRO A 67 7.39 -1.98 16.49
CA PRO A 67 6.76 -3.30 16.37
C PRO A 67 6.96 -3.94 14.98
N LEU A 68 7.55 -3.20 14.04
CA LEU A 68 7.65 -3.62 12.64
C LEU A 68 8.85 -4.53 12.34
N PHE A 69 9.68 -4.81 13.34
CA PHE A 69 10.87 -5.66 13.19
C PHE A 69 10.90 -6.71 14.30
N ASP A 70 11.02 -7.97 13.92
CA ASP A 70 11.22 -9.08 14.84
C ASP A 70 12.72 -9.40 14.94
N GLU A 71 13.34 -9.06 16.07
CA GLU A 71 14.78 -9.29 16.29
C GLU A 71 15.15 -10.78 16.40
N MET A 72 14.19 -11.66 16.71
CA MET A 72 14.43 -13.10 16.82
C MET A 72 14.53 -13.76 15.45
N THR A 73 13.73 -13.30 14.49
CA THR A 73 13.67 -13.85 13.13
C THR A 73 14.44 -13.02 12.10
N GLY A 74 14.65 -11.73 12.39
CA GLY A 74 15.20 -10.75 11.45
C GLY A 74 14.21 -10.29 10.38
N GLU A 75 12.92 -10.59 10.52
CA GLU A 75 11.88 -10.21 9.56
C GLU A 75 11.28 -8.83 9.88
N SER A 76 10.93 -8.09 8.83
CA SER A 76 10.18 -6.84 8.93
C SER A 76 8.81 -6.96 8.29
N ILE A 77 7.82 -6.26 8.83
CA ILE A 77 6.45 -6.17 8.28
C ILE A 77 6.09 -4.72 7.94
N ASP A 78 5.17 -4.54 6.99
CA ASP A 78 4.63 -3.20 6.67
C ASP A 78 3.79 -2.64 7.83
N LYS A 79 3.74 -1.31 7.94
CA LYS A 79 2.95 -0.60 8.96
C LYS A 79 1.47 -0.96 8.90
N TYR A 80 0.88 -0.94 7.70
CA TYR A 80 -0.56 -1.19 7.53
C TYR A 80 -0.87 -2.68 7.64
N GLU A 81 0.08 -3.55 7.29
CA GLU A 81 -0.02 -4.97 7.61
C GLU A 81 -0.08 -5.22 9.13
N TYR A 82 0.81 -4.59 9.90
CA TYR A 82 0.77 -4.67 11.37
C TYR A 82 -0.57 -4.20 11.94
N ILE A 83 -1.04 -3.03 11.51
CA ILE A 83 -2.31 -2.44 11.94
C ILE A 83 -3.48 -3.39 11.63
N LEU A 84 -3.53 -3.97 10.42
CA LEU A 84 -4.58 -4.91 10.04
C LEU A 84 -4.57 -6.21 10.85
N ARG A 85 -3.38 -6.75 11.14
CA ARG A 85 -3.24 -7.95 11.98
C ARG A 85 -3.83 -7.71 13.38
N ARG A 86 -3.68 -6.49 13.91
CA ARG A 86 -4.10 -6.13 15.27
C ARG A 86 -5.55 -5.65 15.35
N HIS A 87 -6.04 -5.00 14.31
CA HIS A 87 -7.39 -4.43 14.19
C HIS A 87 -8.14 -5.05 13.03
N SER A 88 -8.28 -6.38 13.06
CA SER A 88 -8.94 -7.15 11.99
C SER A 88 -10.43 -6.78 11.81
N ASP A 89 -11.05 -6.16 12.82
CA ASP A 89 -12.43 -5.65 12.81
C ASP A 89 -12.59 -4.26 12.17
N ARG A 90 -11.48 -3.63 11.74
CA ARG A 90 -11.42 -2.36 11.00
C ARG A 90 -12.27 -1.24 11.63
N PRO A 91 -11.94 -0.78 12.85
CA PRO A 91 -12.72 0.22 13.59
C PRO A 91 -12.84 1.58 12.88
N TRP A 92 -11.93 1.90 11.95
CA TRP A 92 -11.95 3.10 11.10
C TRP A 92 -13.05 3.11 10.02
N LEU A 93 -13.79 2.02 9.85
CA LEU A 93 -14.92 1.92 8.89
C LEU A 93 -16.29 2.20 9.51
N ARG A 94 -16.33 2.66 10.77
CA ARG A 94 -17.58 2.86 11.53
C ARG A 94 -18.09 4.29 11.49
#